data_AF-A0AAU0LV63-F1
#
_entry.id   AF-A0AAU0LV63-F1
#
_cell.length_a   1.000
_cell.length_b   1.000
_cell.length_c   1.000
_cell.angle_alpha   90.00
_cell.angle_beta   90.00
_cell.angle_gamma   90.00
#
_symmetry.space_group_name_H-M   'P 1'
#
loop_
_entity.id
_entity.type
_entity.pdbx_description
1 polymer ?
#
loop_
_entity_poly.entity_id
_entity_poly.type
_entity_poly.pdbx_seq_one_letter_code
_entity_poly.pdbx_strand_id
1 'polypeptide(L)' 'MLSSANIDFSGILIDLIMIVFFGFGTIYTLTVGIVHIVKKKTRTAGYYFLSFFLSGLIGLLIAGLLAFLWAMSLS' A
#
# COMPACT_ATOMS: atom_id res chain seq x y z
N MET A 1 4.15 -34.33 -1.09
CA MET A 1 3.28 -34.28 -2.28
C MET A 1 2.62 -32.91 -2.32
N LEU A 2 3.03 -32.05 -3.25
CA LEU A 2 2.36 -30.76 -3.55
C LEU A 2 1.12 -30.98 -4.44
N SER A 3 0.49 -32.14 -4.33
CA SER A 3 -0.63 -32.51 -5.20
C SER A 3 -1.91 -31.89 -4.64
N SER A 4 -2.42 -30.89 -5.36
CA SER A 4 -3.72 -30.21 -5.15
C SER A 4 -3.87 -29.20 -4.01
N ALA A 5 -2.83 -28.45 -3.66
CA ALA A 5 -3.08 -27.16 -3.03
C ALA A 5 -3.80 -26.27 -4.06
N ASN A 6 -5.12 -26.11 -3.92
CA ASN A 6 -5.89 -25.19 -4.74
C ASN A 6 -5.41 -23.77 -4.42
N ILE A 7 -4.57 -23.20 -5.28
CA ILE A 7 -4.06 -21.85 -5.10
C ILE A 7 -5.25 -20.90 -5.31
N ASP A 8 -5.74 -20.34 -4.21
CA ASP A 8 -6.77 -19.31 -4.25
C ASP A 8 -6.13 -17.99 -4.70
N PHE A 9 -6.03 -17.83 -6.02
CA PHE A 9 -5.51 -16.62 -6.63
C PHE A 9 -6.29 -15.36 -6.22
N SER A 10 -7.59 -15.48 -5.96
CA SER A 10 -8.40 -14.34 -5.53
C SER A 10 -8.02 -13.92 -4.11
N GLY A 11 -7.86 -14.89 -3.20
CA GLY A 11 -7.39 -14.65 -1.83
C GLY A 11 -6.02 -13.95 -1.82
N ILE A 12 -5.06 -14.50 -2.57
CA ILE A 12 -3.70 -13.94 -2.66
C ILE A 12 -3.71 -12.51 -3.23
N LEU A 13 -4.55 -12.25 -4.25
CA LEU A 13 -4.64 -10.91 -4.84
C LEU A 13 -5.22 -9.89 -3.86
N ILE A 14 -6.24 -10.27 -3.10
CA ILE A 14 -6.84 -9.42 -2.05
C ILE A 14 -5.80 -9.14 -0.97
N ASP A 15 -5.08 -10.17 -0.51
CA ASP A 15 -4.01 -10.02 0.48
C ASP A 15 -2.91 -9.08 -0.02
N LEU A 16 -2.51 -9.20 -1.28
CA LEU A 16 -1.50 -8.33 -1.88
C LEU A 16 -1.98 -6.87 -1.94
N ILE A 17 -3.22 -6.63 -2.36
CA ILE A 17 -3.83 -5.29 -2.39
C ILE A 17 -3.87 -4.70 -0.98
N MET A 18 -4.29 -5.49 0.02
CA MET A 18 -4.31 -5.10 1.43
C MET A 18 -2.91 -4.73 1.91
N ILE A 19 -1.92 -5.61 1.71
CA ILE A 19 -0.54 -5.38 2.14
C ILE A 19 0.05 -4.11 1.50
N VAL A 20 -0.15 -3.91 0.20
CA VAL A 20 0.34 -2.70 -0.49
C VAL A 20 -0.35 -1.45 0.04
N PHE A 21 -1.68 -1.45 0.12
CA PHE A 21 -2.44 -0.29 0.59
C PHE A 21 -2.07 0.08 2.03
N PHE A 22 -2.15 -0.88 2.96
CA PHE A 22 -1.86 -0.63 4.36
C PHE A 22 -0.36 -0.37 4.60
N GLY A 23 0.54 -1.01 3.84
CA GLY A 23 1.97 -0.79 3.92
C GLY A 23 2.35 0.64 3.56
N PHE A 24 2.00 1.10 2.35
CA PHE A 24 2.27 2.47 1.91
C PHE A 24 1.50 3.52 2.73
N GLY A 25 0.25 3.22 3.07
CA GLY A 25 -0.58 4.02 3.97
C GLY A 25 0.13 4.29 5.30
N THR A 26 0.54 3.22 5.98
CA THR A 26 1.15 3.27 7.31
C THR A 26 2.53 3.91 7.29
N ILE A 27 3.42 3.47 6.39
CA ILE A 27 4.80 3.97 6.33
C ILE A 27 4.82 5.48 6.07
N TYR A 28 4.04 5.96 5.10
CA TYR A 28 3.98 7.38 4.79
C TYR A 28 3.42 8.19 5.98
N THR A 29 2.29 7.75 6.54
CA THR A 29 1.62 8.48 7.62
C THR A 29 2.47 8.54 8.89
N LEU A 30 3.14 7.44 9.24
CA LEU A 30 4.09 7.42 10.36
C LEU A 30 5.26 8.36 10.12
N THR A 31 5.85 8.34 8.91
CA THR A 31 6.96 9.23 8.55
C THR A 31 6.55 10.70 8.68
N VAL A 32 5.40 11.07 8.12
CA VAL A 32 4.87 12.44 8.23
C VAL A 32 4.54 12.80 9.68
N GLY A 33 3.98 11.87 10.45
CA GLY A 33 3.71 12.03 11.87
C GLY A 33 4.96 12.34 12.67
N ILE A 34 6.02 11.53 12.51
CA ILE A 34 7.32 11.74 13.16
C ILE A 34 7.89 13.11 12.78
N VAL A 35 7.87 13.47 11.50
CA VAL A 35 8.38 14.79 11.03
C VAL A 35 7.60 15.93 11.68
N HIS A 36 6.28 15.84 11.77
CA HIS A 36 5.47 16.87 12.41
C HIS A 36 5.70 16.97 13.91
N ILE A 37 5.88 15.84 14.61
CA ILE A 37 6.24 15.81 16.03
C ILE A 37 7.59 16.51 16.24
N VAL A 38 8.62 16.15 15.48
CA VAL A 38 9.96 16.75 15.56
C VAL A 38 9.92 18.26 15.27
N LYS A 39 9.11 18.67 14.28
CA LYS A 39 8.92 20.09 13.93
C LYS A 39 7.93 20.84 14.83
N LYS A 40 7.41 20.21 15.89
CA LYS A 40 6.36 20.76 16.79
C LYS A 40 5.15 21.33 16.03
N LYS A 41 4.81 20.74 14.88
CA LYS A 41 3.64 21.12 14.08
C LYS A 41 2.45 20.27 14.51
N THR A 42 1.41 20.93 15.01
CA THR A 42 0.14 20.25 15.32
C THR A 42 -0.69 20.13 14.04
N ARG A 43 -1.19 18.93 13.79
CA ARG A 43 -2.14 18.62 12.71
C ARG A 43 -3.27 17.80 13.30
N THR A 44 -4.46 17.91 12.70
CA THR A 44 -5.64 17.19 13.16
C THR A 44 -5.51 15.71 12.83
N ALA A 45 -6.22 14.85 13.57
CA ALA A 45 -6.28 13.42 13.26
C ALA A 45 -6.79 13.17 11.82
N GLY A 46 -7.74 13.99 11.36
CA GLY A 46 -8.26 13.93 9.99
C GLY A 46 -7.19 14.19 8.92
N TYR A 47 -6.19 15.02 9.18
CA TYR A 47 -5.06 15.21 8.27
C TYR A 47 -4.26 13.91 8.08
N TYR A 48 -3.98 13.19 9.16
CA TYR A 48 -3.23 11.93 9.09
C TYR A 48 -4.07 10.79 8.49
N PHE A 49 -5.37 10.75 8.78
CA PHE A 49 -6.29 9.81 8.15
C PHE A 49 -6.36 10.03 6.64
N LEU A 50 -6.54 11.28 6.19
CA LEU A 50 -6.53 11.60 4.77
C LEU A 50 -5.17 11.24 4.13
N SER A 51 -4.06 11.59 4.80
CA SER A 51 -2.71 11.26 4.33
C SER A 51 -2.51 9.75 4.13
N PHE A 52 -3.02 8.94 5.06
CA PHE A 52 -2.99 7.47 4.99
C PHE A 52 -3.75 6.94 3.77
N PHE A 53 -4.97 7.43 3.55
CA PHE A 53 -5.79 6.98 2.42
C PHE A 53 -5.16 7.37 1.08
N LEU A 54 -4.69 8.60 0.94
CA LEU A 54 -4.03 9.05 -0.30
C LEU A 54 -2.75 8.27 -0.57
N SER A 55 -1.89 8.07 0.43
CA SER A 55 -0.63 7.35 0.21
C SER A 55 -0.86 5.87 -0.07
N GLY A 56 -1.85 5.23 0.57
CA GLY A 56 -2.25 3.86 0.25
C GLY A 56 -2.75 3.72 -1.18
N LEU A 57 -3.62 4.63 -1.64
CA LEU A 57 -4.13 4.64 -3.02
C LEU A 57 -3.02 4.89 -4.05
N ILE A 58 -2.12 5.83 -3.78
CA ILE A 58 -0.95 6.09 -4.65
C ILE A 58 -0.06 4.85 -4.71
N GLY A 59 0.19 4.19 -3.57
CA GLY A 59 0.94 2.93 -3.51
C GLY A 59 0.31 1.84 -4.38
N LEU A 60 -1.02 1.68 -4.34
CA LEU A 60 -1.75 0.75 -5.21
C LEU A 60 -1.62 1.10 -6.69
N LEU A 61 -1.76 2.38 -7.06
CA LEU A 61 -1.62 2.82 -8.45
C LEU A 61 -0.22 2.52 -9.00
N ILE A 62 0.82 2.82 -8.21
CA ILE A 62 2.21 2.55 -8.59
C ILE A 62 2.44 1.04 -8.70
N ALA A 63 2.02 0.25 -7.72
CA ALA A 63 2.18 -1.20 -7.74
C ALA A 63 1.45 -1.84 -8.93
N GLY A 64 0.23 -1.41 -9.21
CA GLY A 64 -0.55 -1.86 -10.37
C GLY A 64 0.11 -1.49 -11.70
N LEU A 65 0.63 -0.26 -11.82
CA LEU A 65 1.38 0.16 -13.00
C LEU A 65 2.64 -0.67 -13.20
N LEU A 66 3.41 -0.93 -12.14
CA LEU A 66 4.62 -1.76 -12.21
C LEU A 66 4.29 -3.20 -12.59
N ALA A 67 3.24 -3.77 -12.01
CA ALA A 67 2.78 -5.12 -12.36
C ALA A 67 2.34 -5.20 -13.82
N PHE A 68 1.63 -4.18 -14.32
CA PHE A 68 1.21 -4.10 -15.71
C PHE A 68 2.40 -3.98 -16.67
N LEU A 69 3.35 -3.08 -16.39
CA LEU A 69 4.57 -2.93 -17.21
C LEU A 69 5.40 -4.21 -17.21
N TRP A 70 5.51 -4.89 -16.06
CA TRP A 70 6.18 -6.17 -15.96
C TRP A 70 5.48 -7.24 -16.79
N ALA A 71 4.15 -7.33 -16.74
CA ALA A 71 3.38 -8.27 -17.56
C ALA A 71 3.59 -8.02 -19.07
N MET A 72 3.61 -6.76 -19.51
CA MET A 72 3.89 -6.38 -20.90
C MET A 72 5.33 -6.71 -21.34
N SER A 73 6.28 -6.82 -20.40
CA SER A 73 7.66 -7.20 -20.73
C SER A 73 7.84 -8.71 -20.96
N LEU A 74 6.85 -9.52 -20.57
CA LEU A 74 6.86 -10.98 -20.70
C LEU A 74 6.20 -11.47 -22.00
N SER A 75 5.48 -10.60 -22.71
CA SER A 75 4.85 -10.86 -24.02
C SER A 75 5.81 -10.59 -25.17
#